data_AF-A0A929QYV4-F1
#
_entry.id   AF-A0A929QYV4-F1
#
_cell.length_a   1.000
_cell.length_b   1.000
_cell.length_c   1.000
_cell.angle_alpha   90.00
_cell.angle_beta   90.00
_cell.angle_gamma   90.00
#
_symmetry.space_group_name_H-M   'P 1'
#
loop_
_entity.id
_entity.type
_entity.pdbx_description
1 polymer ?
#
loop_
_entity_poly.entity_id
_entity_poly.type
_entity_poly.pdbx_seq_one_letter_code
_entity_poly.pdbx_strand_id
1 'polypeptide(L)'
;AVCAAALAGCSSFPMSSAPEPFDVSNRDNGIVQFAADGPSDGADPVSLVKDFLRACAAGTNDDYATARLFLTDASASNWKPEEEVLVHESDTENTPTIAPRDGDDDSDSAVTVTVSFTAIASVDSVGILTHSPHTTIDHEYALVREKGQWRIESPADVVVMSRSAFTASYQLANLYFPAATQDALVADPRWLPSRRLAGHLLDGLAKGPRPSLSAAVVNAIAAGGPMPSRGVETTERTAKVDLSGPEPASEQAAGLLVWEIRETLTQVPDVSSVEVTISGQPLSTGTPPTGPSYSLDTLVGLSEMGMVYVSGATVSAVPISEAPSSTASRPTASPVSASLVAWNDGDTTRIARVGTDVVTAAGSLELGPSIDRFGWVWTGGSDENGPLAVANEALAPSAVAIESDPDGEVRGVRLSADGARALVVRGQSSLWTATVERDAAGAPVRLSHFDEVPTGGVGLV
;
A
#
# COMPACT_ATOMS: atom_id res chain seq x y z
N ALA A 1 66.16 -16.16 -50.84
CA ALA A 1 64.95 -16.76 -50.25
C ALA A 1 64.82 -16.25 -48.83
N VAL A 2 63.67 -15.65 -48.53
CA VAL A 2 63.26 -15.04 -47.24
C VAL A 2 62.34 -16.03 -46.54
N CYS A 3 62.50 -16.24 -45.23
CA CYS A 3 61.44 -16.78 -44.38
C CYS A 3 61.42 -16.01 -43.07
N ALA A 4 60.46 -15.10 -42.93
CA ALA A 4 60.09 -14.44 -41.68
C ALA A 4 58.98 -15.26 -41.02
N ALA A 5 59.14 -15.61 -39.74
CA ALA A 5 58.13 -16.28 -38.93
C ALA A 5 57.38 -15.24 -38.09
N ALA A 6 56.07 -15.12 -38.29
CA ALA A 6 55.17 -14.32 -37.46
C ALA A 6 54.59 -15.20 -36.34
N LEU A 7 54.77 -14.79 -35.09
CA LEU A 7 54.06 -15.35 -33.94
C LEU A 7 52.71 -14.63 -33.81
N ALA A 8 51.61 -15.35 -34.07
CA ALA A 8 50.28 -14.93 -33.68
C ALA A 8 49.97 -15.52 -32.29
N GLY A 9 49.94 -14.66 -31.26
CA GLY A 9 49.43 -15.02 -29.95
C GLY A 9 47.92 -14.79 -29.89
N CYS A 10 47.13 -15.87 -29.82
CA CYS A 10 45.69 -15.78 -29.56
C CYS A 10 45.45 -15.76 -28.05
N SER A 11 45.09 -14.60 -27.48
CA SER A 11 44.51 -14.52 -26.13
C SER A 11 43.02 -14.82 -26.23
N SER A 12 42.58 -15.99 -25.76
CA SER A 12 41.15 -16.32 -25.65
C SER A 12 40.60 -15.78 -24.33
N PHE A 13 39.70 -14.82 -24.38
CA PHE A 13 38.85 -14.44 -23.25
C PHE A 13 37.76 -15.52 -23.06
N PRO A 14 37.57 -16.08 -21.85
CA PRO A 14 36.42 -16.93 -21.60
C PRO A 14 35.15 -16.05 -21.61
N MET A 15 34.26 -16.30 -22.57
CA MET A 15 32.99 -15.54 -22.75
C MET A 15 31.84 -16.08 -21.90
N SER A 16 32.07 -17.06 -21.03
CA SER A 16 31.04 -17.58 -20.13
C SER A 16 31.68 -18.32 -18.96
N SER A 17 31.38 -17.89 -17.74
CA SER A 17 31.46 -18.73 -16.55
C SER A 17 30.04 -19.17 -16.19
N ALA A 18 29.90 -20.36 -15.62
CA ALA A 18 28.64 -20.74 -14.99
C ALA A 18 28.28 -19.70 -13.91
N PRO A 19 26.99 -19.34 -13.73
CA PRO A 19 26.59 -18.49 -12.64
C PRO A 19 27.02 -19.14 -11.31
N GLU A 20 27.76 -18.40 -10.50
CA GLU A 20 28.05 -18.78 -9.11
C GLU A 20 26.72 -18.80 -8.34
N PRO A 21 26.36 -19.90 -7.67
CA PRO A 21 25.21 -19.90 -6.78
C PRO A 21 25.53 -18.96 -5.61
N PHE A 22 24.80 -17.85 -5.49
CA PHE A 22 24.80 -17.06 -4.27
C PHE A 22 23.81 -17.70 -3.29
N ASP A 23 24.31 -18.02 -2.10
CA ASP A 23 23.48 -18.56 -1.02
C ASP A 23 22.72 -17.40 -0.38
N VAL A 24 21.48 -17.19 -0.80
CA VAL A 24 20.55 -16.34 -0.04
C VAL A 24 20.15 -17.15 1.18
N SER A 25 20.54 -16.66 2.36
CA SER A 25 20.05 -17.14 3.66
C SER A 25 18.52 -17.13 3.66
N ASN A 26 17.91 -18.24 3.22
CA ASN A 26 16.49 -18.48 3.35
C ASN A 26 16.32 -19.14 4.72
N ARG A 27 16.21 -18.32 5.77
CA ARG A 27 15.65 -18.85 7.01
C ARG A 27 14.20 -19.17 6.72
N ASP A 28 13.83 -20.41 7.03
CA ASP A 28 12.47 -20.88 6.98
C ASP A 28 11.68 -20.11 8.05
N ASN A 29 10.92 -19.10 7.62
CA ASN A 29 10.21 -18.17 8.50
C ASN A 29 8.95 -18.80 9.14
N GLY A 30 8.82 -20.13 9.11
CA GLY A 30 7.62 -20.84 9.56
C GLY A 30 6.37 -20.54 8.74
N ILE A 31 6.54 -19.94 7.55
CA ILE A 31 5.46 -19.66 6.60
C ILE A 31 5.12 -20.97 5.89
N VAL A 32 3.82 -21.30 5.80
CA VAL A 32 3.36 -22.46 5.04
C VAL A 32 3.75 -22.28 3.58
N GLN A 33 4.71 -23.08 3.10
CA GLN A 33 5.12 -23.04 1.70
C GLN A 33 4.21 -23.96 0.89
N PHE A 34 3.48 -23.38 -0.06
CA PHE A 34 2.83 -24.17 -1.11
C PHE A 34 3.90 -24.69 -2.06
N ALA A 35 3.89 -26.00 -2.29
CA ALA A 35 4.64 -26.64 -3.36
C ALA A 35 3.66 -27.13 -4.41
N ALA A 36 4.02 -26.94 -5.68
CA ALA A 36 3.30 -27.49 -6.81
C ALA A 36 4.27 -28.34 -7.64
N ASP A 37 3.72 -29.34 -8.30
CA ASP A 37 4.45 -30.14 -9.28
C ASP A 37 4.24 -29.57 -10.69
N GLY A 38 5.15 -29.90 -11.62
CA GLY A 38 4.98 -29.59 -13.04
C GLY A 38 3.83 -30.37 -13.69
N PRO A 39 3.52 -30.10 -14.97
CA PRO A 39 2.42 -30.76 -15.66
C PRO A 39 2.64 -32.28 -15.73
N SER A 40 1.60 -33.04 -15.36
CA SER A 40 1.61 -34.50 -15.48
C SER A 40 1.64 -34.95 -16.94
N ASP A 41 2.36 -36.03 -17.23
CA ASP A 41 2.40 -36.62 -18.57
C ASP A 41 1.01 -37.06 -19.01
N GLY A 42 0.57 -36.58 -20.17
CA GLY A 42 -0.73 -36.91 -20.74
C GLY A 42 -1.93 -36.26 -20.05
N ALA A 43 -1.70 -35.23 -19.22
CA ALA A 43 -2.79 -34.45 -18.61
C ALA A 43 -3.75 -33.93 -19.69
N ASP A 44 -5.06 -34.09 -19.44
CA ASP A 44 -6.10 -33.50 -20.28
C ASP A 44 -6.12 -31.96 -20.11
N PRO A 45 -6.73 -31.21 -21.05
CA PRO A 45 -6.78 -29.75 -21.04
C PRO A 45 -7.28 -29.13 -19.72
N VAL A 46 -8.35 -29.68 -19.15
CA VAL A 46 -8.97 -29.15 -17.92
C VAL A 46 -8.06 -29.40 -16.73
N SER A 47 -7.50 -30.61 -16.62
CA SER A 47 -6.53 -30.94 -15.57
C SER A 47 -5.27 -30.07 -15.67
N LEU A 48 -4.76 -29.80 -16.88
CA LEU A 48 -3.60 -28.95 -17.11
C LEU A 48 -3.84 -27.52 -16.57
N VAL A 49 -4.97 -26.90 -16.90
CA VAL A 49 -5.31 -25.55 -16.41
C VAL A 49 -5.50 -25.54 -14.90
N LYS A 50 -6.16 -26.56 -14.34
CA LYS A 50 -6.34 -26.69 -12.90
C LYS A 50 -5.02 -26.76 -12.14
N ASP A 51 -4.06 -27.55 -12.62
CA ASP A 51 -2.75 -27.67 -11.99
C ASP A 51 -1.87 -26.45 -12.26
N PHE A 52 -2.03 -25.76 -13.41
CA PHE A 52 -1.43 -24.46 -13.64
C PHE A 52 -1.88 -23.42 -12.60
N LEU A 53 -3.18 -23.30 -12.32
CA LEU A 53 -3.68 -22.37 -11.28
C LEU A 53 -3.11 -22.70 -9.89
N ARG A 54 -2.95 -23.99 -9.57
CA ARG A 54 -2.29 -24.42 -8.33
C ARG A 54 -0.81 -24.04 -8.30
N ALA A 55 -0.10 -24.20 -9.41
CA ALA A 55 1.29 -23.78 -9.54
C ALA A 55 1.43 -22.25 -9.43
N CYS A 56 0.50 -21.49 -9.97
CA CYS A 56 0.46 -20.03 -9.81
C CYS A 56 0.25 -19.61 -8.36
N ALA A 57 -0.65 -20.27 -7.62
CA ALA A 57 -0.86 -20.02 -6.19
C ALA A 57 0.40 -20.27 -5.34
N ALA A 58 1.31 -21.15 -5.79
CA ALA A 58 2.60 -21.41 -5.17
C ALA A 58 3.76 -20.56 -5.73
N GLY A 59 3.52 -19.78 -6.80
CA GLY A 59 4.57 -19.24 -7.66
C GLY A 59 5.51 -18.23 -6.99
N THR A 60 5.05 -17.53 -5.95
CA THR A 60 5.93 -16.62 -5.19
C THR A 60 7.08 -17.33 -4.46
N ASN A 61 7.00 -18.67 -4.31
CA ASN A 61 8.06 -19.48 -3.71
C ASN A 61 9.21 -19.82 -4.67
N ASP A 62 9.01 -19.75 -5.97
CA ASP A 62 10.01 -20.15 -6.96
C ASP A 62 10.11 -19.18 -8.14
N ASP A 63 9.67 -17.94 -7.93
CA ASP A 63 9.60 -16.91 -8.97
C ASP A 63 8.79 -17.41 -10.21
N TYR A 64 7.73 -18.16 -9.94
CA TYR A 64 6.80 -18.82 -10.87
C TYR A 64 7.47 -19.85 -11.80
N ALA A 65 8.66 -20.34 -11.45
CA ALA A 65 9.39 -21.31 -12.28
C ALA A 65 8.57 -22.57 -12.59
N THR A 66 7.85 -23.11 -11.60
CA THR A 66 6.99 -24.29 -11.80
C THR A 66 5.78 -23.98 -12.67
N ALA A 67 5.12 -22.84 -12.48
CA ALA A 67 3.96 -22.44 -13.30
C ALA A 67 4.34 -22.26 -14.78
N ARG A 68 5.55 -21.76 -15.06
CA ARG A 68 6.08 -21.62 -16.42
C ARG A 68 6.23 -22.95 -17.16
N LEU A 69 6.32 -24.09 -16.46
CA LEU A 69 6.40 -25.43 -17.10
C LEU A 69 5.11 -25.85 -17.81
N PHE A 70 3.97 -25.23 -17.46
CA PHE A 70 2.67 -25.49 -18.08
C PHE A 70 2.47 -24.72 -19.39
N LEU A 71 3.30 -23.72 -19.64
CA LEU A 71 3.21 -22.82 -20.78
C LEU A 71 4.03 -23.36 -21.97
N THR A 72 3.74 -22.89 -23.19
CA THR A 72 4.66 -23.09 -24.33
C THR A 72 5.98 -22.38 -24.07
N ASP A 73 7.08 -22.83 -24.69
CA ASP A 73 8.42 -22.25 -24.47
C ASP A 73 8.43 -20.71 -24.73
N ALA A 74 7.69 -20.27 -25.76
CA ALA A 74 7.53 -18.86 -26.09
C ALA A 74 6.71 -18.10 -25.03
N SER A 75 5.62 -18.68 -24.54
CA SER A 75 4.77 -18.05 -23.53
C SER A 75 5.48 -17.97 -22.18
N ALA A 76 6.19 -19.04 -21.79
CA ALA A 76 6.98 -19.12 -20.57
C ALA A 76 8.04 -18.01 -20.46
N SER A 77 8.57 -17.53 -21.59
CA SER A 77 9.60 -16.48 -21.62
C SER A 77 9.03 -15.06 -21.56
N ASN A 78 7.76 -14.87 -21.93
CA ASN A 78 7.14 -13.54 -22.04
C ASN A 78 6.09 -13.26 -20.97
N TRP A 79 5.53 -14.29 -20.35
CA TRP A 79 4.49 -14.17 -19.34
C TRP A 79 5.01 -13.47 -18.07
N LYS A 80 4.23 -12.51 -17.58
CA LYS A 80 4.52 -11.70 -16.39
C LYS A 80 3.46 -11.93 -15.31
N PRO A 81 3.61 -12.97 -14.48
CA PRO A 81 2.64 -13.31 -13.45
C PRO A 81 2.41 -12.22 -12.39
N GLU A 82 3.36 -11.30 -12.24
CA GLU A 82 3.33 -10.21 -11.29
C GLU A 82 2.52 -8.98 -11.73
N GLU A 83 2.01 -8.93 -12.98
CA GLU A 83 1.26 -7.76 -13.46
C GLU A 83 -0.09 -7.60 -12.75
N GLU A 84 -0.79 -8.71 -12.50
CA GLU A 84 -2.06 -8.71 -11.76
C GLU A 84 -2.32 -10.04 -11.03
N VAL A 85 -2.81 -9.96 -9.80
CA VAL A 85 -3.34 -11.09 -9.03
C VAL A 85 -4.83 -10.88 -8.82
N LEU A 86 -5.66 -11.82 -9.29
CA LEU A 86 -7.08 -11.87 -9.00
C LEU A 86 -7.36 -12.83 -7.84
N VAL A 87 -8.09 -12.32 -6.86
CA VAL A 87 -8.44 -13.05 -5.65
C VAL A 87 -9.92 -13.42 -5.68
N HIS A 88 -10.22 -14.68 -5.42
CA HIS A 88 -11.58 -15.18 -5.22
C HIS A 88 -11.76 -15.75 -3.80
N GLU A 89 -13.00 -15.92 -3.35
CA GLU A 89 -13.26 -16.49 -2.02
C GLU A 89 -12.79 -17.95 -1.90
N SER A 90 -12.46 -18.38 -0.68
CA SER A 90 -11.92 -19.73 -0.42
C SER A 90 -12.97 -20.79 -0.13
N ASP A 91 -14.25 -20.45 -0.20
CA ASP A 91 -15.32 -21.41 0.06
C ASP A 91 -15.60 -22.31 -1.17
N THR A 92 -16.35 -23.38 -0.92
CA THR A 92 -16.70 -24.37 -1.93
C THR A 92 -17.67 -23.86 -2.98
N GLU A 93 -18.43 -22.79 -2.69
CA GLU A 93 -19.41 -22.21 -3.62
C GLU A 93 -18.75 -21.27 -4.63
N ASN A 94 -17.61 -20.68 -4.26
CA ASN A 94 -16.84 -19.74 -5.06
C ASN A 94 -15.53 -20.34 -5.63
N THR A 95 -15.41 -21.67 -5.62
CA THR A 95 -14.30 -22.35 -6.30
C THR A 95 -14.41 -22.16 -7.82
N PRO A 96 -13.31 -21.80 -8.52
CA PRO A 96 -13.34 -21.60 -9.97
C PRO A 96 -13.89 -22.81 -10.70
N THR A 97 -14.86 -22.58 -11.58
CA THR A 97 -15.36 -23.60 -12.51
C THR A 97 -14.46 -23.61 -13.73
N ILE A 98 -13.96 -24.79 -14.10
CA ILE A 98 -13.04 -24.98 -15.22
C ILE A 98 -13.69 -25.94 -16.21
N ALA A 99 -13.94 -25.48 -17.42
CA ALA A 99 -14.56 -26.28 -18.47
C ALA A 99 -13.97 -25.92 -19.84
N PRO A 100 -13.90 -26.86 -20.79
CA PRO A 100 -13.63 -26.51 -22.18
C PRO A 100 -14.69 -25.55 -22.69
N ARG A 101 -14.30 -24.67 -23.60
CA ARG A 101 -15.21 -23.75 -24.27
C ARG A 101 -16.20 -24.56 -25.10
N ASP A 102 -17.47 -24.15 -25.09
CA ASP A 102 -18.54 -24.81 -25.87
C ASP A 102 -18.13 -24.99 -27.34
N GLY A 103 -18.02 -26.24 -27.78
CA GLY A 103 -17.64 -26.62 -29.15
C GLY A 103 -16.17 -26.96 -29.40
N ASP A 104 -15.29 -26.80 -28.40
CA ASP A 104 -13.84 -27.10 -28.53
C ASP A 104 -13.44 -28.51 -28.02
N ASP A 105 -14.39 -29.30 -27.49
CA ASP A 105 -14.16 -30.62 -26.89
C ASP A 105 -13.57 -31.69 -27.84
N ASP A 106 -13.70 -31.51 -29.15
CA ASP A 106 -13.35 -32.50 -30.18
C ASP A 106 -12.04 -32.17 -30.96
N SER A 107 -11.28 -31.16 -30.53
CA SER A 107 -10.04 -30.78 -31.22
C SER A 107 -8.80 -31.48 -30.68
N ASP A 108 -8.12 -32.23 -31.55
CA ASP A 108 -6.90 -32.97 -31.20
C ASP A 108 -5.63 -32.11 -31.10
N SER A 109 -5.68 -30.82 -31.49
CA SER A 109 -4.46 -29.98 -31.65
C SER A 109 -4.48 -28.64 -30.92
N ALA A 110 -5.67 -28.06 -30.71
CA ALA A 110 -5.86 -26.79 -30.02
C ALA A 110 -7.22 -26.77 -29.32
N VAL A 111 -7.29 -26.30 -28.07
CA VAL A 111 -8.52 -26.27 -27.28
C VAL A 111 -8.52 -25.04 -26.40
N THR A 112 -9.67 -24.41 -26.24
CA THR A 112 -9.84 -23.31 -25.28
C THR A 112 -10.49 -23.84 -24.00
N VAL A 113 -9.93 -23.49 -22.85
CA VAL A 113 -10.50 -23.80 -21.54
C VAL A 113 -10.90 -22.50 -20.84
N THR A 114 -12.15 -22.40 -20.41
CA THR A 114 -12.69 -21.27 -19.66
C THR A 114 -12.62 -21.54 -18.16
N VAL A 115 -12.09 -20.58 -17.42
CA VAL A 115 -12.07 -20.53 -15.95
C VAL A 115 -13.01 -19.41 -15.50
N SER A 116 -14.12 -19.79 -14.87
CA SER A 116 -15.15 -18.87 -14.37
C SER A 116 -15.11 -18.78 -12.84
N PHE A 117 -14.98 -17.57 -12.29
CA PHE A 117 -14.96 -17.34 -10.84
C PHE A 117 -15.47 -15.94 -10.48
N THR A 118 -15.89 -15.75 -9.23
CA THR A 118 -16.27 -14.44 -8.69
C THR A 118 -15.06 -13.79 -8.04
N ALA A 119 -14.53 -12.73 -8.68
CA ALA A 119 -13.41 -11.98 -8.11
C ALA A 119 -13.89 -11.05 -6.99
N ILE A 120 -13.19 -11.06 -5.87
CA ILE A 120 -13.43 -10.17 -4.71
C ILE A 120 -12.42 -9.03 -4.61
N ALA A 121 -11.24 -9.22 -5.19
CA ALA A 121 -10.20 -8.18 -5.25
C ALA A 121 -9.24 -8.47 -6.42
N SER A 122 -8.56 -7.42 -6.87
CA SER A 122 -7.35 -7.50 -7.69
C SER A 122 -6.19 -6.82 -6.98
N VAL A 123 -4.96 -7.25 -7.28
CA VAL A 123 -3.72 -6.61 -6.82
C VAL A 123 -2.82 -6.40 -8.02
N ASP A 124 -2.38 -5.16 -8.23
CA ASP A 124 -1.51 -4.81 -9.35
C ASP A 124 -0.01 -5.08 -9.07
N SER A 125 0.84 -4.84 -10.06
CA SER A 125 2.30 -5.02 -9.99
C SER A 125 3.03 -4.12 -9.00
N VAL A 126 2.33 -3.16 -8.38
CA VAL A 126 2.86 -2.31 -7.30
C VAL A 126 2.20 -2.61 -5.96
N GLY A 127 1.41 -3.68 -5.87
CA GLY A 127 0.80 -4.16 -4.64
C GLY A 127 -0.41 -3.35 -4.18
N ILE A 128 -1.02 -2.53 -5.03
CA ILE A 128 -2.26 -1.84 -4.70
C ILE A 128 -3.41 -2.83 -4.85
N LEU A 129 -4.13 -3.06 -3.76
CA LEU A 129 -5.35 -3.85 -3.78
C LEU A 129 -6.55 -2.97 -4.14
N THR A 130 -7.32 -3.43 -5.13
CA THR A 130 -8.61 -2.87 -5.53
C THR A 130 -9.69 -3.90 -5.26
N HIS A 131 -10.74 -3.51 -4.53
CA HIS A 131 -11.87 -4.39 -4.32
C HIS A 131 -12.71 -4.53 -5.59
N SER A 132 -13.16 -5.75 -5.88
CA SER A 132 -14.05 -6.03 -7.00
C SER A 132 -15.51 -6.03 -6.53
N PRO A 133 -16.48 -5.59 -7.35
CA PRO A 133 -17.91 -5.57 -7.01
C PRO A 133 -18.57 -6.97 -6.93
N HIS A 134 -17.82 -8.02 -6.61
CA HIS A 134 -18.27 -9.42 -6.60
C HIS A 134 -18.86 -9.87 -7.95
N THR A 135 -18.23 -9.49 -9.06
CA THR A 135 -18.63 -9.92 -10.40
C THR A 135 -17.96 -11.23 -10.80
N THR A 136 -18.72 -12.09 -11.48
CA THR A 136 -18.16 -13.27 -12.15
C THR A 136 -17.34 -12.84 -13.37
N ILE A 137 -16.14 -13.40 -13.47
CA ILE A 137 -15.19 -13.18 -14.56
C ILE A 137 -14.91 -14.53 -15.23
N ASP A 138 -14.92 -14.53 -16.55
CA ASP A 138 -14.50 -15.66 -17.38
C ASP A 138 -13.12 -15.38 -17.97
N HIS A 139 -12.14 -16.22 -17.64
CA HIS A 139 -10.80 -16.18 -18.22
C HIS A 139 -10.61 -17.38 -19.15
N GLU A 140 -10.31 -17.11 -20.42
CA GLU A 140 -10.04 -18.15 -21.42
C GLU A 140 -8.53 -18.43 -21.50
N TYR A 141 -8.16 -19.71 -21.49
CA TYR A 141 -6.82 -20.21 -21.72
C TYR A 141 -6.79 -20.99 -23.03
N ALA A 142 -5.99 -20.53 -23.99
CA ALA A 142 -5.73 -21.27 -25.22
C ALA A 142 -4.66 -22.33 -24.96
N LEU A 143 -4.92 -23.58 -25.34
CA LEU A 143 -3.98 -24.68 -25.21
C LEU A 143 -3.64 -25.26 -26.58
N VAL A 144 -2.37 -25.59 -26.78
CA VAL A 144 -1.83 -26.20 -28.00
C VAL A 144 -0.99 -27.43 -27.66
N ARG A 145 -0.79 -28.33 -28.62
CA ARG A 145 0.13 -29.47 -28.44
C ARG A 145 1.57 -29.11 -28.78
N GLU A 146 2.47 -29.28 -27.82
CA GLU A 146 3.92 -29.28 -28.01
C GLU A 146 4.52 -30.63 -27.61
N LYS A 147 5.29 -31.25 -28.52
CA LYS A 147 5.93 -32.57 -28.28
C LYS A 147 4.93 -33.65 -27.80
N GLY A 148 3.69 -33.56 -28.26
CA GLY A 148 2.60 -34.49 -27.92
C GLY A 148 1.89 -34.18 -26.59
N GLN A 149 2.31 -33.17 -25.84
CA GLN A 149 1.72 -32.76 -24.56
C GLN A 149 0.97 -31.43 -24.72
N TRP A 150 -0.09 -31.22 -23.94
CA TRP A 150 -0.77 -29.92 -23.91
C TRP A 150 0.08 -28.87 -23.18
N ARG A 151 0.08 -27.65 -23.72
CA ARG A 151 0.72 -26.46 -23.16
C ARG A 151 -0.19 -25.25 -23.36
N ILE A 152 -0.19 -24.34 -22.39
CA ILE A 152 -0.94 -23.08 -22.45
C ILE A 152 -0.17 -22.09 -23.32
N GLU A 153 -0.84 -21.53 -24.32
CA GLU A 153 -0.31 -20.53 -25.24
C GLU A 153 -0.86 -19.14 -24.91
N SER A 154 0.04 -18.15 -24.86
CA SER A 154 -0.28 -16.72 -24.68
C SER A 154 -1.26 -16.45 -23.52
N PRO A 155 -1.00 -16.94 -22.30
CA PRO A 155 -1.85 -16.62 -21.15
C PRO A 155 -1.85 -15.11 -20.90
N ALA A 156 -2.93 -14.60 -20.32
CA ALA A 156 -2.93 -13.26 -19.75
C ALA A 156 -1.87 -13.14 -18.63
N ASP A 157 -1.32 -11.95 -18.44
CA ASP A 157 -0.38 -11.61 -17.37
C ASP A 157 -1.13 -11.46 -16.02
N VAL A 158 -1.90 -12.49 -15.68
CA VAL A 158 -2.80 -12.54 -14.53
C VAL A 158 -2.61 -13.87 -13.81
N VAL A 159 -2.57 -13.82 -12.49
CA VAL A 159 -2.61 -15.00 -11.62
C VAL A 159 -3.94 -15.02 -10.87
N VAL A 160 -4.66 -16.14 -10.92
CA VAL A 160 -5.89 -16.35 -10.16
C VAL A 160 -5.59 -17.24 -8.95
N MET A 161 -5.95 -16.80 -7.74
CA MET A 161 -5.78 -17.61 -6.54
C MET A 161 -6.88 -17.37 -5.50
N SER A 162 -7.07 -18.33 -4.60
CA SER A 162 -8.00 -18.17 -3.48
C SER A 162 -7.47 -17.17 -2.47
N ARG A 163 -8.38 -16.53 -1.74
CA ARG A 163 -8.05 -15.66 -0.61
C ARG A 163 -7.09 -16.31 0.40
N SER A 164 -7.26 -17.60 0.68
CA SER A 164 -6.39 -18.36 1.58
C SER A 164 -4.97 -18.55 1.05
N ALA A 165 -4.80 -18.78 -0.27
CA ALA A 165 -3.48 -18.86 -0.89
C ALA A 165 -2.81 -17.48 -0.94
N PHE A 166 -3.59 -16.44 -1.24
CA PHE A 166 -3.14 -15.06 -1.26
C PHE A 166 -2.61 -14.61 0.10
N THR A 167 -3.39 -14.75 1.18
CA THR A 167 -2.96 -14.33 2.53
C THR A 167 -1.85 -15.17 3.15
N ALA A 168 -1.58 -16.36 2.60
CA ALA A 168 -0.46 -17.19 3.01
C ALA A 168 0.84 -16.83 2.26
N SER A 169 0.74 -16.27 1.05
CA SER A 169 1.90 -15.93 0.20
C SER A 169 2.22 -14.42 0.17
N TYR A 170 1.24 -13.57 0.47
CA TYR A 170 1.34 -12.12 0.49
C TYR A 170 1.05 -11.59 1.89
N GLN A 171 1.61 -10.43 2.20
CA GLN A 171 1.31 -9.69 3.42
C GLN A 171 1.12 -8.21 3.11
N LEU A 172 0.27 -7.57 3.91
CA LEU A 172 0.12 -6.13 3.91
C LEU A 172 1.32 -5.50 4.63
N ALA A 173 2.07 -4.66 3.92
CA ALA A 173 3.21 -3.91 4.43
C ALA A 173 3.14 -2.45 3.96
N ASN A 174 3.79 -1.53 4.66
CA ASN A 174 3.74 -0.10 4.32
C ASN A 174 5.01 0.35 3.60
N LEU A 175 4.86 1.03 2.47
CA LEU A 175 5.89 1.94 2.00
C LEU A 175 5.74 3.24 2.76
N TYR A 176 6.77 3.71 3.45
CA TYR A 176 6.71 5.00 4.14
C TYR A 176 7.33 6.06 3.26
N PHE A 177 6.65 7.19 3.07
CA PHE A 177 7.16 8.34 2.34
C PHE A 177 7.14 9.59 3.25
N PRO A 178 8.15 10.47 3.20
CA PRO A 178 8.09 11.78 3.85
C PRO A 178 6.84 12.55 3.41
N ALA A 179 6.10 13.11 4.37
CA ALA A 179 5.04 14.06 4.08
C ALA A 179 5.59 15.25 3.28
N ALA A 180 4.73 15.97 2.54
CA ALA A 180 5.12 17.18 1.80
C ALA A 180 5.81 18.24 2.69
N THR A 181 5.45 18.28 3.98
CA THR A 181 6.03 19.13 5.02
C THR A 181 7.34 18.60 5.62
N GLN A 182 7.76 17.39 5.24
CA GLN A 182 9.02 16.72 5.60
C GLN A 182 9.24 16.47 7.11
N ASP A 183 8.17 16.52 7.90
CA ASP A 183 8.18 16.44 9.36
C ASP A 183 7.49 15.17 9.90
N ALA A 184 6.94 14.33 9.02
CA ALA A 184 6.30 13.05 9.34
C ALA A 184 6.51 12.06 8.18
N LEU A 185 6.33 10.77 8.46
CA LEU A 185 6.19 9.74 7.43
C LEU A 185 4.70 9.40 7.25
N VAL A 186 4.33 9.15 6.00
CA VAL A 186 2.99 8.73 5.61
C VAL A 186 3.08 7.31 5.08
N ALA A 187 2.26 6.42 5.65
CA ALA A 187 2.21 5.03 5.25
C ALA A 187 1.36 4.86 3.98
N ASP A 188 1.92 4.16 2.99
CA ASP A 188 1.27 3.71 1.77
C ASP A 188 1.20 2.16 1.78
N PRO A 189 0.07 1.57 2.24
CA PRO A 189 -0.06 0.13 2.41
C PRO A 189 -0.11 -0.60 1.07
N ARG A 190 0.69 -1.68 0.94
CA ARG A 190 0.81 -2.54 -0.25
C ARG A 190 0.73 -4.01 0.14
N TRP A 191 0.04 -4.80 -0.67
CA TRP A 191 0.09 -6.26 -0.61
C TRP A 191 1.28 -6.75 -1.43
N LEU A 192 2.28 -7.30 -0.75
CA LEU A 192 3.54 -7.73 -1.36
C LEU A 192 3.82 -9.19 -1.04
N PRO A 193 4.53 -9.94 -1.90
CA PRO A 193 4.97 -11.28 -1.58
C PRO A 193 5.76 -11.30 -0.26
N SER A 194 5.41 -12.24 0.62
CA SER A 194 6.01 -12.36 1.95
C SER A 194 7.47 -12.82 1.88
N ARG A 195 7.78 -13.67 0.91
CA ARG A 195 9.15 -14.11 0.63
C ARG A 195 9.94 -12.95 0.02
N ARG A 196 11.17 -12.72 0.49
CA ARG A 196 12.03 -11.59 0.07
C ARG A 196 11.35 -10.22 0.22
N LEU A 197 10.45 -10.04 1.21
CA LEU A 197 9.69 -8.80 1.43
C LEU A 197 10.57 -7.53 1.38
N ALA A 198 11.76 -7.55 2.00
CA ALA A 198 12.67 -6.40 2.00
C ALA A 198 13.05 -5.92 0.57
N GLY A 199 13.21 -6.84 -0.37
CA GLY A 199 13.46 -6.51 -1.78
C GLY A 199 12.25 -5.88 -2.45
N HIS A 200 11.06 -6.46 -2.23
CA HIS A 200 9.80 -5.90 -2.76
C HIS A 200 9.48 -4.51 -2.19
N LEU A 201 9.78 -4.27 -0.92
CA LEU A 201 9.62 -2.96 -0.30
C LEU A 201 10.56 -1.92 -0.92
N LEU A 202 11.84 -2.26 -1.11
CA LEU A 202 12.80 -1.33 -1.73
C LEU A 202 12.43 -1.03 -3.19
N ASP A 203 11.99 -2.03 -3.95
CA ASP A 203 11.47 -1.86 -5.30
C ASP A 203 10.23 -0.96 -5.32
N GLY A 204 9.31 -1.17 -4.36
CA GLY A 204 8.13 -0.32 -4.16
C GLY A 204 8.48 1.14 -3.90
N LEU A 205 9.45 1.43 -3.03
CA LEU A 205 9.93 2.80 -2.79
C LEU A 205 10.49 3.44 -4.07
N ALA A 206 11.26 2.68 -4.87
CA ALA A 206 11.80 3.17 -6.13
C ALA A 206 10.72 3.47 -7.17
N LYS A 207 9.62 2.71 -7.19
CA LYS A 207 8.45 2.98 -8.03
C LYS A 207 7.61 4.15 -7.52
N GLY A 208 7.67 4.42 -6.21
CA GLY A 208 7.08 5.59 -5.57
C GLY A 208 5.67 5.40 -5.01
N PRO A 209 5.08 6.48 -4.46
CA PRO A 209 3.80 6.42 -3.78
C PRO A 209 2.66 6.13 -4.75
N ARG A 210 1.55 5.60 -4.23
CA ARG A 210 0.35 5.38 -5.03
C ARG A 210 -0.15 6.72 -5.58
N PRO A 211 -0.73 6.76 -6.80
CA PRO A 211 -1.10 8.02 -7.45
C PRO A 211 -1.94 8.94 -6.56
N SER A 212 -2.92 8.37 -5.84
CA SER A 212 -3.79 9.13 -4.93
C SER A 212 -3.04 9.83 -3.79
N LEU A 213 -1.89 9.30 -3.34
CA LEU A 213 -1.12 9.88 -2.23
C LEU A 213 -0.07 10.90 -2.69
N SER A 214 0.26 10.94 -3.98
CA SER A 214 1.39 11.70 -4.54
C SER A 214 1.41 13.19 -4.20
N ALA A 215 0.25 13.81 -4.01
CA ALA A 215 0.14 15.23 -3.64
C ALA A 215 0.47 15.53 -2.16
N ALA A 216 0.41 14.51 -1.29
CA ALA A 216 0.60 14.66 0.16
C ALA A 216 2.02 14.28 0.64
N VAL A 217 2.84 13.69 -0.24
CA VAL A 217 4.16 13.14 0.11
C VAL A 217 5.24 13.55 -0.88
N VAL A 218 6.49 13.35 -0.48
CA VAL A 218 7.67 13.41 -1.36
C VAL A 218 8.27 12.03 -1.41
N ASN A 219 8.65 11.55 -2.60
CA ASN A 219 9.49 10.37 -2.73
C ASN A 219 10.96 10.80 -2.66
N ALA A 220 11.69 10.40 -1.60
CA ALA A 220 13.10 10.71 -1.45
C ALA A 220 13.97 9.91 -2.44
N ILE A 221 13.50 8.74 -2.91
CA ILE A 221 14.03 8.01 -4.07
C ILE A 221 13.45 8.63 -5.35
N ALA A 222 13.74 9.91 -5.59
CA ALA A 222 13.16 10.66 -6.70
C ALA A 222 13.67 10.21 -8.06
N ALA A 223 12.85 10.39 -9.12
CA ALA A 223 13.28 10.21 -10.51
C ALA A 223 14.50 11.10 -10.82
N GLY A 224 15.64 10.46 -11.10
CA GLY A 224 16.94 11.14 -11.32
C GLY A 224 17.83 11.27 -10.08
N GLY A 225 17.38 10.81 -8.91
CA GLY A 225 18.19 10.66 -7.69
C GLY A 225 18.88 9.29 -7.57
N PRO A 226 19.46 8.97 -6.40
CA PRO A 226 19.97 7.63 -6.12
C PRO A 226 18.89 6.57 -6.28
N MET A 227 19.21 5.46 -6.95
CA MET A 227 18.31 4.31 -7.15
C MET A 227 18.93 3.04 -6.61
N PRO A 228 18.13 2.07 -6.12
CA PRO A 228 18.63 0.74 -5.75
C PRO A 228 19.48 0.12 -6.87
N SER A 229 20.72 -0.25 -6.55
CA SER A 229 21.65 -0.86 -7.52
C SER A 229 21.53 -2.39 -7.58
N ARG A 230 21.05 -2.98 -6.49
CA ARG A 230 20.87 -4.42 -6.28
C ARG A 230 19.76 -4.66 -5.25
N GLY A 231 19.40 -5.93 -5.06
CA GLY A 231 18.49 -6.36 -4.00
C GLY A 231 19.05 -6.08 -2.60
N VAL A 232 18.17 -6.13 -1.59
CA VAL A 232 18.54 -5.94 -0.18
C VAL A 232 19.27 -7.17 0.35
N GLU A 233 20.46 -6.97 0.90
CA GLU A 233 21.22 -8.01 1.60
C GLU A 233 21.01 -7.89 3.12
N THR A 234 20.54 -8.95 3.78
CA THR A 234 20.36 -8.93 5.23
C THR A 234 21.43 -9.77 5.92
N THR A 235 22.26 -9.14 6.76
CA THR A 235 23.29 -9.81 7.58
C THR A 235 23.14 -9.37 9.03
N GLU A 236 23.12 -10.30 9.99
CA GLU A 236 23.01 -9.98 11.43
C GLU A 236 21.85 -9.01 11.77
N ARG A 237 20.69 -9.20 11.13
CA ARG A 237 19.50 -8.32 11.24
C ARG A 237 19.71 -6.87 10.76
N THR A 238 20.76 -6.63 9.99
CA THR A 238 21.02 -5.36 9.31
C THR A 238 20.74 -5.53 7.83
N ALA A 239 19.78 -4.76 7.31
CA ALA A 239 19.51 -4.66 5.89
C ALA A 239 20.51 -3.68 5.26
N LYS A 240 21.29 -4.15 4.29
CA LYS A 240 22.24 -3.35 3.53
C LYS A 240 21.61 -2.95 2.21
N VAL A 241 21.52 -1.64 2.00
CA VAL A 241 20.98 -1.04 0.80
C VAL A 241 22.11 -0.28 0.11
N ASP A 242 22.42 -0.66 -1.12
CA ASP A 242 23.35 0.07 -1.98
C ASP A 242 22.55 0.76 -3.08
N LEU A 243 22.78 2.06 -3.19
CA LEU A 243 22.17 2.92 -4.19
C LEU A 243 23.23 3.33 -5.22
N SER A 244 22.80 3.67 -6.42
CA SER A 244 23.63 4.22 -7.48
C SER A 244 22.97 5.46 -8.05
N GLY A 245 23.75 6.49 -8.36
CA GLY A 245 23.24 7.77 -8.86
C GLY A 245 23.92 8.97 -8.21
N PRO A 246 23.41 10.18 -8.44
CA PRO A 246 23.95 11.39 -7.83
C PRO A 246 23.70 11.41 -6.32
N GLU A 247 24.65 11.91 -5.55
CA GLU A 247 24.48 12.16 -4.11
C GLU A 247 23.30 13.12 -3.85
N PRO A 248 22.57 12.95 -2.72
CA PRO A 248 21.52 13.89 -2.33
C PRO A 248 22.05 15.33 -2.26
N ALA A 249 21.23 16.30 -2.69
CA ALA A 249 21.64 17.70 -2.81
C ALA A 249 21.95 18.41 -1.47
N SER A 250 21.56 17.82 -0.34
CA SER A 250 21.79 18.35 1.01
C SER A 250 21.77 17.25 2.07
N GLU A 251 22.30 17.53 3.26
CA GLU A 251 22.19 16.62 4.42
C GLU A 251 20.74 16.33 4.82
N GLN A 252 19.84 17.30 4.61
CA GLN A 252 18.41 17.12 4.84
C GLN A 252 17.81 16.12 3.84
N ALA A 253 18.14 16.24 2.56
CA ALA A 253 17.69 15.29 1.54
C ALA A 253 18.23 13.88 1.81
N ALA A 254 19.51 13.78 2.21
CA ALA A 254 20.11 12.51 2.62
C ALA A 254 19.42 11.92 3.85
N GLY A 255 19.09 12.76 4.84
CA GLY A 255 18.36 12.37 6.04
C GLY A 255 16.95 11.85 5.74
N LEU A 256 16.21 12.48 4.83
CA LEU A 256 14.89 12.01 4.39
C LEU A 256 14.97 10.68 3.65
N LEU A 257 15.95 10.51 2.76
CA LEU A 257 16.19 9.25 2.05
C LEU A 257 16.46 8.09 3.02
N VAL A 258 17.33 8.30 4.01
CA VAL A 258 17.63 7.27 5.01
C VAL A 258 16.42 7.02 5.91
N TRP A 259 15.65 8.05 6.28
CA TRP A 259 14.44 7.88 7.09
C TRP A 259 13.39 7.01 6.38
N GLU A 260 13.15 7.32 5.10
CA GLU A 260 12.21 6.61 4.22
C GLU A 260 12.55 5.11 4.11
N ILE A 261 13.79 4.82 3.72
CA ILE A 261 14.28 3.44 3.53
C ILE A 261 14.30 2.70 4.88
N ARG A 262 14.77 3.36 5.94
CA ARG A 262 14.89 2.75 7.26
C ARG A 262 13.53 2.33 7.79
N GLU A 263 12.58 3.24 7.88
CA GLU A 263 11.26 2.96 8.46
C GLU A 263 10.57 1.84 7.68
N THR A 264 10.63 1.91 6.35
CA THR A 264 10.08 0.90 5.45
C THR A 264 10.72 -0.47 5.65
N LEU A 265 12.04 -0.59 5.79
CA LEU A 265 12.68 -1.90 5.90
C LEU A 265 12.65 -2.47 7.33
N THR A 266 12.57 -1.63 8.37
CA THR A 266 12.51 -2.12 9.77
C THR A 266 11.19 -2.78 10.14
N GLN A 267 10.15 -2.67 9.30
CA GLN A 267 8.92 -3.45 9.49
C GLN A 267 9.12 -4.95 9.19
N VAL A 268 10.17 -5.31 8.45
CA VAL A 268 10.48 -6.71 8.14
C VAL A 268 10.95 -7.39 9.45
N PRO A 269 10.34 -8.50 9.89
CA PRO A 269 10.62 -9.10 11.21
C PRO A 269 12.10 -9.41 11.50
N ASP A 270 12.90 -9.66 10.46
CA ASP A 270 14.32 -9.97 10.56
C ASP A 270 15.25 -8.76 10.43
N VAL A 271 14.72 -7.55 10.28
CA VAL A 271 15.50 -6.31 10.11
C VAL A 271 15.32 -5.43 11.35
N SER A 272 16.40 -5.20 12.09
CA SER A 272 16.43 -4.25 13.22
C SER A 272 17.20 -2.97 12.93
N SER A 273 18.04 -2.96 11.90
CA SER A 273 18.75 -1.76 11.46
C SER A 273 18.98 -1.78 9.96
N VAL A 274 19.26 -0.60 9.40
CA VAL A 274 19.45 -0.41 7.96
C VAL A 274 20.71 0.40 7.73
N GLU A 275 21.57 -0.09 6.85
CA GLU A 275 22.77 0.58 6.38
C GLU A 275 22.55 1.01 4.93
N VAL A 276 22.64 2.31 4.66
CA VAL A 276 22.47 2.87 3.31
C VAL A 276 23.81 3.36 2.80
N THR A 277 24.18 2.90 1.61
CA THR A 277 25.40 3.28 0.89
C THR A 277 25.05 3.80 -0.49
N ILE A 278 25.89 4.68 -1.04
CA ILE A 278 25.83 5.11 -2.43
C ILE A 278 27.15 4.73 -3.11
N SER A 279 27.07 3.90 -4.15
CA SER A 279 28.24 3.35 -4.85
C SER A 279 29.25 2.73 -3.87
N GLY A 280 28.74 2.02 -2.85
CA GLY A 280 29.53 1.39 -1.79
C GLY A 280 30.16 2.31 -0.76
N GLN A 281 29.87 3.62 -0.77
CA GLN A 281 30.30 4.55 0.29
C GLN A 281 29.15 4.82 1.26
N PRO A 282 29.38 4.83 2.59
CA PRO A 282 28.36 5.19 3.56
C PRO A 282 27.80 6.58 3.30
N LEU A 283 26.48 6.70 3.27
CA LEU A 283 25.82 7.97 3.09
C LEU A 283 25.92 8.81 4.36
N SER A 284 26.58 9.97 4.29
CA SER A 284 26.62 10.91 5.40
C SER A 284 25.27 11.64 5.50
N THR A 285 24.58 11.48 6.63
CA THR A 285 23.31 12.17 6.87
C THR A 285 23.39 13.05 8.10
N GLY A 286 22.56 14.10 8.12
CA GLY A 286 22.17 14.73 9.38
C GLY A 286 21.30 13.80 10.23
N THR A 287 20.85 14.27 11.39
CA THR A 287 19.85 13.56 12.19
C THR A 287 18.51 13.57 11.42
N PRO A 288 17.91 12.40 11.11
CA PRO A 288 16.58 12.35 10.54
C PRO A 288 15.54 13.06 11.42
N PRO A 289 14.45 13.58 10.86
CA PRO A 289 13.33 14.06 11.67
C PRO A 289 12.80 12.92 12.56
N THR A 290 12.40 13.23 13.78
CA THR A 290 11.85 12.23 14.72
C THR A 290 10.39 11.90 14.46
N GLY A 291 9.72 12.66 13.59
CA GLY A 291 8.26 12.64 13.46
C GLY A 291 7.54 13.26 14.67
N PRO A 292 6.21 13.44 14.57
CA PRO A 292 5.39 13.79 15.72
C PRO A 292 5.22 12.61 16.68
N SER A 293 5.06 12.91 17.98
CA SER A 293 4.60 11.93 18.95
C SER A 293 3.08 11.85 18.92
N TYR A 294 2.54 10.70 18.53
CA TYR A 294 1.10 10.50 18.52
C TYR A 294 0.57 10.09 19.90
N SER A 295 -0.64 10.57 20.22
CA SER A 295 -1.41 10.29 21.44
C SER A 295 -2.74 9.64 21.07
N LEU A 296 -2.69 8.42 20.51
CA LEU A 296 -3.88 7.73 19.99
C LEU A 296 -4.69 6.98 21.06
N ASP A 297 -4.08 6.71 22.22
CA ASP A 297 -4.73 5.97 23.32
C ASP A 297 -5.51 6.89 24.28
N THR A 298 -5.46 8.21 24.08
CA THR A 298 -6.21 9.16 24.89
C THR A 298 -7.59 9.37 24.29
N LEU A 299 -8.61 8.88 24.97
CA LEU A 299 -10.00 9.16 24.61
C LEU A 299 -10.46 10.45 25.31
N VAL A 300 -11.35 11.18 24.66
CA VAL A 300 -12.06 12.32 25.25
C VAL A 300 -13.54 12.01 25.32
N GLY A 301 -14.19 12.44 26.40
CA GLY A 301 -15.60 12.22 26.66
C GLY A 301 -16.28 13.44 27.28
N LEU A 302 -17.60 13.37 27.37
CA LEU A 302 -18.43 14.30 28.12
C LEU A 302 -19.02 13.55 29.32
N SER A 303 -19.04 14.19 30.49
CA SER A 303 -19.56 13.65 31.74
C SER A 303 -20.18 14.77 32.59
N GLU A 304 -20.69 14.43 33.78
CA GLU A 304 -21.14 15.41 34.76
C GLU A 304 -20.02 16.38 35.22
N MET A 305 -18.75 15.98 35.07
CA MET A 305 -17.59 16.85 35.33
C MET A 305 -17.28 17.80 34.16
N GLY A 306 -18.08 17.79 33.10
CA GLY A 306 -17.79 18.45 31.83
C GLY A 306 -16.96 17.54 30.92
N MET A 307 -16.02 18.12 30.19
CA MET A 307 -15.14 17.37 29.31
C MET A 307 -14.07 16.60 30.10
N VAL A 308 -13.83 15.35 29.73
CA VAL A 308 -12.90 14.46 30.44
C VAL A 308 -11.95 13.73 29.49
N TYR A 309 -10.72 13.50 29.95
CA TYR A 309 -9.84 12.48 29.38
C TYR A 309 -10.15 11.13 30.00
N VAL A 310 -10.12 10.09 29.17
CA VAL A 310 -10.19 8.69 29.60
C VAL A 310 -8.93 8.00 29.14
N SER A 311 -8.13 7.51 30.11
CA SER A 311 -6.91 6.76 29.87
C SER A 311 -6.88 5.54 30.80
N GLY A 312 -7.00 4.35 30.22
CA GLY A 312 -7.21 3.11 30.98
C GLY A 312 -8.43 3.22 31.89
N ALA A 313 -8.25 3.02 33.20
CA ALA A 313 -9.30 3.14 34.21
C ALA A 313 -9.41 4.55 34.83
N THR A 314 -8.59 5.50 34.38
CA THR A 314 -8.57 6.86 34.93
C THR A 314 -9.41 7.80 34.10
N VAL A 315 -10.25 8.58 34.78
CA VAL A 315 -11.05 9.66 34.22
C VAL A 315 -10.62 10.95 34.90
N SER A 316 -10.22 11.96 34.12
CA SER A 316 -9.79 13.26 34.64
C SER A 316 -10.41 14.39 33.84
N ALA A 317 -10.73 15.51 34.49
CA ALA A 317 -11.30 16.66 33.81
C ALA A 317 -10.29 17.29 32.85
N VAL A 318 -10.77 17.70 31.67
CA VAL A 318 -9.99 18.56 30.77
C VAL A 318 -10.11 20.00 31.29
N PRO A 319 -9.01 20.68 31.63
CA PRO A 319 -9.04 22.04 32.17
C PRO A 319 -9.24 23.09 31.06
N ILE A 320 -10.43 23.07 30.45
CA ILE A 320 -10.88 24.09 29.48
C ILE A 320 -11.50 25.29 30.20
N SER A 321 -11.38 26.48 29.59
CA SER A 321 -11.84 27.76 30.15
C SER A 321 -13.37 27.89 30.23
N GLU A 322 -14.09 27.10 29.44
CA GLU A 322 -15.55 27.09 29.42
C GLU A 322 -16.08 25.65 29.47
N ALA A 323 -17.03 25.38 30.35
CA ALA A 323 -17.64 24.07 30.47
C ALA A 323 -18.54 23.77 29.24
N PRO A 324 -18.56 22.53 28.72
CA PRO A 324 -19.47 22.18 27.63
C PRO A 324 -20.93 22.37 28.05
N SER A 325 -21.76 22.87 27.14
CA SER A 325 -23.19 23.07 27.38
C SER A 325 -23.96 21.75 27.43
N SER A 326 -25.27 21.80 27.70
CA SER A 326 -26.15 20.61 27.63
C SER A 326 -26.36 20.07 26.22
N THR A 327 -26.05 20.84 25.18
CA THR A 327 -26.12 20.43 23.76
C THR A 327 -24.78 19.92 23.23
N ALA A 328 -23.74 19.91 24.08
CA ALA A 328 -22.43 19.41 23.70
C ALA A 328 -22.47 17.93 23.31
N SER A 329 -21.83 17.58 22.19
CA SER A 329 -21.76 16.20 21.71
C SER A 329 -20.50 15.95 20.88
N ARG A 330 -20.20 14.67 20.63
CA ARG A 330 -19.11 14.22 19.76
C ARG A 330 -17.74 14.87 20.08
N PRO A 331 -17.26 14.80 21.34
CA PRO A 331 -15.94 15.33 21.66
C PRO A 331 -14.84 14.56 20.90
N THR A 332 -13.79 15.26 20.53
CA THR A 332 -12.60 14.73 19.89
C THR A 332 -11.35 15.47 20.39
N ALA A 333 -10.18 14.85 20.23
CA ALA A 333 -8.90 15.42 20.64
C ALA A 333 -7.89 15.32 19.50
N SER A 334 -6.87 16.18 19.53
CA SER A 334 -5.78 16.14 18.55
C SER A 334 -4.96 14.86 18.68
N PRO A 335 -4.57 14.22 17.57
CA PRO A 335 -3.80 12.99 17.57
C PRO A 335 -2.36 13.18 18.06
N VAL A 336 -1.88 14.42 18.23
CA VAL A 336 -0.50 14.71 18.71
C VAL A 336 -0.47 15.39 20.07
N SER A 337 -1.62 15.84 20.58
CA SER A 337 -1.69 16.55 21.85
C SER A 337 -3.11 16.54 22.40
N ALA A 338 -3.32 15.82 23.51
CA ALA A 338 -4.59 15.82 24.24
C ALA A 338 -5.05 17.24 24.66
N SER A 339 -4.14 18.21 24.78
CA SER A 339 -4.48 19.58 25.17
C SER A 339 -5.42 20.31 24.22
N LEU A 340 -5.53 19.88 22.95
CA LEU A 340 -6.45 20.46 21.96
C LEU A 340 -7.64 19.52 21.77
N VAL A 341 -8.83 20.03 22.05
CA VAL A 341 -10.10 19.32 21.98
C VAL A 341 -11.11 20.11 21.16
N ALA A 342 -12.04 19.41 20.52
CA ALA A 342 -13.16 20.00 19.83
C ALA A 342 -14.44 19.19 20.07
N TRP A 343 -15.59 19.85 19.99
CA TRP A 343 -16.89 19.19 20.13
C TRP A 343 -17.96 19.98 19.38
N ASN A 344 -19.08 19.32 19.06
CA ASN A 344 -20.25 20.02 18.56
C ASN A 344 -21.00 20.65 19.73
N ASP A 345 -21.53 21.85 19.54
CA ASP A 345 -22.48 22.48 20.43
C ASP A 345 -23.62 23.09 19.61
N GLY A 346 -24.75 22.36 19.51
CA GLY A 346 -25.79 22.65 18.52
C GLY A 346 -25.23 22.59 17.10
N ASP A 347 -25.48 23.64 16.31
CA ASP A 347 -25.01 23.77 14.92
C ASP A 347 -23.62 24.41 14.81
N THR A 348 -22.88 24.50 15.92
CA THR A 348 -21.54 25.07 15.97
C THR A 348 -20.51 24.06 16.42
N THR A 349 -19.25 24.32 16.08
CA THR A 349 -18.11 23.58 16.57
C THR A 349 -17.33 24.43 17.54
N ARG A 350 -17.05 23.88 18.71
CA ARG A 350 -16.28 24.53 19.77
C ARG A 350 -14.89 23.93 19.79
N ILE A 351 -13.87 24.79 19.86
CA ILE A 351 -12.45 24.43 19.83
C ILE A 351 -11.82 24.98 21.09
N ALA A 352 -11.14 24.13 21.86
CA ALA A 352 -10.48 24.57 23.07
C ALA A 352 -9.10 23.93 23.21
N ARG A 353 -8.15 24.74 23.65
CA ARG A 353 -6.86 24.31 24.15
C ARG A 353 -6.76 24.61 25.62
N VAL A 354 -6.16 23.69 26.33
CA VAL A 354 -5.89 23.85 27.76
C VAL A 354 -5.15 25.19 27.99
N GLY A 355 -5.75 26.05 28.81
CA GLY A 355 -5.19 27.37 29.15
C GLY A 355 -5.51 28.50 28.17
N THR A 356 -6.33 28.27 27.13
CA THR A 356 -6.79 29.31 26.20
C THR A 356 -8.31 29.50 26.27
N ASP A 357 -8.79 30.58 25.68
CA ASP A 357 -10.23 30.81 25.48
C ASP A 357 -10.79 29.83 24.44
N VAL A 358 -12.06 29.45 24.60
CA VAL A 358 -12.77 28.59 23.65
C VAL A 358 -13.18 29.38 22.42
N VAL A 359 -12.82 28.86 21.24
CA VAL A 359 -13.18 29.43 19.94
C VAL A 359 -14.44 28.75 19.39
N THR A 360 -15.30 29.52 18.72
CA THR A 360 -16.50 28.99 18.04
C THR A 360 -16.33 29.09 16.54
N ALA A 361 -16.52 27.98 15.86
CA ALA A 361 -16.67 27.90 14.42
C ALA A 361 -18.15 27.64 14.08
N ALA A 362 -18.67 28.36 13.06
CA ALA A 362 -19.98 28.08 12.52
C ALA A 362 -19.98 26.73 11.79
N GLY A 363 -21.09 26.00 11.87
CA GLY A 363 -21.25 24.70 11.26
C GLY A 363 -20.81 23.54 12.16
N SER A 364 -21.38 22.37 11.89
CA SER A 364 -21.10 21.12 12.58
C SER A 364 -21.29 19.94 11.63
N LEU A 365 -20.64 18.81 11.93
CA LEU A 365 -20.90 17.53 11.24
C LEU A 365 -21.67 16.61 12.17
N GLU A 366 -22.56 15.78 11.65
CA GLU A 366 -23.35 14.83 12.44
C GLU A 366 -22.46 13.83 13.21
N LEU A 367 -21.39 13.38 12.57
CA LEU A 367 -20.40 12.52 13.22
C LEU A 367 -19.47 13.31 14.16
N GLY A 368 -19.53 14.63 14.17
CA GLY A 368 -18.68 15.53 14.96
C GLY A 368 -17.36 15.88 14.27
N PRO A 369 -16.61 16.82 14.86
CA PRO A 369 -15.39 17.33 14.27
C PRO A 369 -14.26 16.29 14.29
N SER A 370 -13.21 16.56 13.53
CA SER A 370 -11.97 15.79 13.54
C SER A 370 -10.78 16.74 13.58
N ILE A 371 -9.73 16.39 14.31
CA ILE A 371 -8.54 17.25 14.46
C ILE A 371 -7.36 16.54 13.81
N ASP A 372 -6.62 17.24 12.97
CA ASP A 372 -5.40 16.70 12.38
C ASP A 372 -4.15 17.00 13.24
N ARG A 373 -3.01 16.44 12.85
CA ARG A 373 -1.74 16.65 13.56
C ARG A 373 -1.20 18.08 13.51
N PHE A 374 -1.71 18.91 12.60
CA PHE A 374 -1.33 20.31 12.48
C PHE A 374 -2.21 21.22 13.36
N GLY A 375 -3.21 20.64 14.04
CA GLY A 375 -4.11 21.36 14.93
C GLY A 375 -5.29 22.02 14.21
N TRP A 376 -5.56 21.64 12.95
CA TRP A 376 -6.79 22.07 12.27
C TRP A 376 -7.95 21.19 12.69
N VAL A 377 -9.04 21.86 13.06
CA VAL A 377 -10.33 21.24 13.38
C VAL A 377 -11.20 21.27 12.13
N TRP A 378 -11.47 20.10 11.60
CA TRP A 378 -12.35 19.85 10.47
C TRP A 378 -13.79 19.73 10.94
N THR A 379 -14.66 20.52 10.32
CA THR A 379 -16.09 20.59 10.66
C THR A 379 -16.95 20.91 9.43
N GLY A 380 -18.27 20.92 9.61
CA GLY A 380 -19.23 21.23 8.57
C GLY A 380 -19.09 22.69 8.21
N GLY A 381 -19.08 23.00 6.91
CA GLY A 381 -19.05 24.39 6.49
C GLY A 381 -20.42 25.06 6.66
N SER A 382 -20.45 26.36 6.44
CA SER A 382 -21.65 27.19 6.37
C SER A 382 -22.01 27.49 4.91
N ASP A 383 -23.14 28.16 4.66
CA ASP A 383 -23.53 28.63 3.33
C ASP A 383 -22.41 29.41 2.59
N GLU A 384 -21.50 30.06 3.34
CA GLU A 384 -20.36 30.82 2.80
C GLU A 384 -19.12 29.96 2.54
N ASN A 385 -18.95 28.84 3.25
CA ASN A 385 -17.73 28.01 3.21
C ASN A 385 -17.95 26.63 2.55
N GLY A 386 -19.14 26.38 2.01
CA GLY A 386 -19.48 25.10 1.38
C GLY A 386 -19.72 23.98 2.40
N PRO A 387 -19.65 22.70 2.00
CA PRO A 387 -20.00 21.58 2.88
C PRO A 387 -18.98 21.28 3.97
N LEU A 388 -17.75 21.79 3.86
CA LEU A 388 -16.64 21.46 4.74
C LEU A 388 -15.76 22.67 5.02
N ALA A 389 -15.43 22.87 6.29
CA ALA A 389 -14.55 23.95 6.74
C ALA A 389 -13.49 23.44 7.72
N VAL A 390 -12.39 24.17 7.80
CA VAL A 390 -11.36 23.99 8.82
C VAL A 390 -11.17 25.27 9.61
N ALA A 391 -10.99 25.12 10.91
CA ALA A 391 -10.72 26.20 11.85
C ALA A 391 -9.59 25.81 12.80
N ASN A 392 -8.94 26.81 13.37
CA ASN A 392 -8.06 26.62 14.52
C ASN A 392 -8.26 27.81 15.49
N GLU A 393 -7.47 27.87 16.56
CA GLU A 393 -7.66 28.88 17.60
C GLU A 393 -7.24 30.29 17.20
N ALA A 394 -6.43 30.40 16.13
CA ALA A 394 -5.84 31.65 15.67
C ALA A 394 -6.54 32.23 14.43
N LEU A 395 -7.26 31.41 13.68
CA LEU A 395 -7.79 31.73 12.36
C LEU A 395 -9.29 31.46 12.28
N ALA A 396 -9.99 32.32 11.56
CA ALA A 396 -11.40 32.12 11.25
C ALA A 396 -11.60 30.84 10.41
N PRO A 397 -12.79 30.22 10.46
CA PRO A 397 -13.11 29.07 9.61
C PRO A 397 -12.87 29.40 8.13
N SER A 398 -12.28 28.45 7.42
CA SER A 398 -12.00 28.54 5.99
C SER A 398 -12.53 27.31 5.26
N ALA A 399 -13.07 27.52 4.06
CA ALA A 399 -13.58 26.45 3.21
C ALA A 399 -12.47 25.48 2.79
N VAL A 400 -12.77 24.19 2.75
CA VAL A 400 -11.92 23.18 2.10
C VAL A 400 -12.58 22.74 0.80
N ALA A 401 -11.86 22.90 -0.32
CA ALA A 401 -12.37 22.46 -1.61
C ALA A 401 -12.51 20.93 -1.66
N ILE A 402 -13.47 20.45 -2.42
CA ILE A 402 -13.68 19.02 -2.65
C ILE A 402 -13.61 18.80 -4.17
N GLU A 403 -12.72 17.92 -4.62
CA GLU A 403 -12.64 17.51 -6.02
C GLU A 403 -13.99 16.98 -6.51
N SER A 404 -14.34 17.30 -7.76
CA SER A 404 -15.68 17.16 -8.37
C SER A 404 -16.45 15.92 -7.90
N ASP A 405 -17.68 16.20 -7.47
CA ASP A 405 -18.54 15.39 -6.61
C ASP A 405 -19.36 14.33 -7.37
N PRO A 406 -19.07 13.02 -7.20
CA PRO A 406 -20.12 12.02 -7.14
C PRO A 406 -20.58 11.90 -5.67
N ASP A 407 -21.87 12.17 -5.47
CA ASP A 407 -22.66 11.80 -4.29
C ASP A 407 -22.64 12.69 -3.03
N GLY A 408 -23.64 13.59 -2.97
CA GLY A 408 -24.41 13.88 -1.75
C GLY A 408 -23.76 14.74 -0.66
N GLU A 409 -24.55 15.07 0.35
CA GLU A 409 -24.12 15.91 1.48
C GLU A 409 -23.04 15.22 2.33
N VAL A 410 -22.01 15.97 2.74
CA VAL A 410 -20.95 15.50 3.66
C VAL A 410 -21.50 15.48 5.09
N ARG A 411 -21.59 14.30 5.69
CA ARG A 411 -22.12 14.09 7.05
C ARG A 411 -21.04 13.87 8.10
N GLY A 412 -19.83 13.53 7.66
CA GLY A 412 -18.70 13.31 8.56
C GLY A 412 -17.38 13.26 7.83
N VAL A 413 -16.33 13.66 8.54
CA VAL A 413 -14.93 13.56 8.11
C VAL A 413 -14.08 13.05 9.28
N ARG A 414 -13.12 12.17 8.99
CA ARG A 414 -12.12 11.70 9.95
C ARG A 414 -10.75 11.72 9.33
N LEU A 415 -9.83 12.42 9.97
CA LEU A 415 -8.49 12.57 9.47
C LEU A 415 -7.63 11.45 10.04
N SER A 416 -6.83 10.86 9.16
CA SER A 416 -5.71 10.01 9.56
C SER A 416 -4.76 10.78 10.48
N ALA A 417 -4.10 10.09 11.40
CA ALA A 417 -3.16 10.70 12.33
C ALA A 417 -1.98 11.36 11.60
N ASP A 418 -1.52 10.78 10.49
CA ASP A 418 -0.49 11.36 9.61
C ASP A 418 -0.95 12.66 8.90
N GLY A 419 -2.26 12.92 8.87
CA GLY A 419 -2.87 14.13 8.33
C GLY A 419 -2.90 14.17 6.79
N ALA A 420 -2.54 13.08 6.11
CA ALA A 420 -2.46 12.97 4.65
C ALA A 420 -3.74 12.42 4.02
N ARG A 421 -4.55 11.69 4.79
CA ARG A 421 -5.82 11.08 4.33
C ARG A 421 -7.02 11.49 5.18
N ALA A 422 -8.17 11.54 4.53
CA ALA A 422 -9.48 11.74 5.14
C ALA A 422 -10.39 10.55 4.81
N LEU A 423 -11.19 10.12 5.78
CA LEU A 423 -12.34 9.26 5.59
C LEU A 423 -13.59 10.16 5.61
N VAL A 424 -14.39 10.12 4.56
CA VAL A 424 -15.54 11.00 4.34
C VAL A 424 -16.81 10.16 4.24
N VAL A 425 -17.83 10.53 5.01
CA VAL A 425 -19.16 9.92 4.93
C VAL A 425 -20.08 10.85 4.14
N ARG A 426 -20.67 10.33 3.08
CA ARG A 426 -21.56 11.08 2.19
C ARG A 426 -22.91 10.41 1.98
N GLY A 427 -23.93 11.24 1.74
CA GLY A 427 -25.29 10.78 1.43
C GLY A 427 -25.89 9.91 2.54
N GLN A 428 -26.57 8.83 2.15
CA GLN A 428 -27.22 7.94 3.13
C GLN A 428 -26.22 7.03 3.87
N SER A 429 -25.15 6.55 3.21
CA SER A 429 -24.19 5.62 3.82
C SER A 429 -22.92 5.36 2.98
N SER A 430 -22.56 6.22 2.02
CA SER A 430 -21.36 5.99 1.21
C SER A 430 -20.11 6.45 1.98
N LEU A 431 -19.08 5.62 1.97
CA LEU A 431 -17.84 5.84 2.69
C LEU A 431 -16.72 6.00 1.67
N TRP A 432 -15.91 7.05 1.82
CA TRP A 432 -14.86 7.36 0.86
C TRP A 432 -13.55 7.69 1.56
N THR A 433 -12.44 7.20 1.04
CA THR A 433 -11.13 7.75 1.38
C THR A 433 -10.76 8.86 0.41
N ALA A 434 -10.08 9.89 0.89
CA ALA A 434 -9.58 10.99 0.08
C ALA A 434 -8.22 11.45 0.60
N THR A 435 -7.43 12.06 -0.28
CA THR A 435 -6.16 12.68 0.06
C THR A 435 -6.38 14.12 0.49
N VAL A 436 -5.65 14.53 1.53
CA VAL A 436 -5.66 15.88 2.06
C VAL A 436 -4.52 16.66 1.44
N GLU A 437 -4.86 17.62 0.59
CA GLU A 437 -3.90 18.56 0.04
C GLU A 437 -3.77 19.78 0.94
N ARG A 438 -2.53 20.24 1.12
CA ARG A 438 -2.17 21.34 1.99
C ARG A 438 -1.34 22.39 1.26
N ASP A 439 -1.42 23.62 1.72
CA ASP A 439 -0.48 24.66 1.30
C ASP A 439 0.89 24.54 2.01
N ALA A 440 1.81 25.43 1.68
CA ALA A 440 3.15 25.46 2.28
C ALA A 440 3.17 25.76 3.78
N ALA A 441 2.08 26.29 4.35
CA ALA A 441 1.91 26.51 5.79
C ALA A 441 1.26 25.32 6.50
N GLY A 442 0.91 24.25 5.77
CA GLY A 442 0.24 23.06 6.30
C GLY A 442 -1.27 23.23 6.47
N ALA A 443 -1.86 24.31 5.96
CA ALA A 443 -3.31 24.51 5.98
C ALA A 443 -4.00 23.61 4.95
N PRO A 444 -5.05 22.86 5.32
CA PRO A 444 -5.85 22.10 4.36
C PRO A 444 -6.50 23.03 3.33
N VAL A 445 -6.36 22.69 2.05
CA VAL A 445 -6.95 23.47 0.96
C VAL A 445 -7.93 22.65 0.12
N ARG A 446 -7.72 21.34 0.02
CA ARG A 446 -8.55 20.47 -0.81
C ARG A 446 -8.55 19.01 -0.33
N LEU A 447 -9.68 18.34 -0.54
CA LEU A 447 -9.77 16.88 -0.60
C LEU A 447 -9.83 16.44 -2.06
N SER A 448 -8.98 15.49 -2.45
CA SER A 448 -8.88 14.94 -3.81
C SER A 448 -8.74 13.42 -3.81
N HIS A 449 -8.81 12.80 -4.98
CA HIS A 449 -8.63 11.36 -5.20
C HIS A 449 -9.55 10.52 -4.30
N PHE A 450 -10.85 10.69 -4.50
CA PHE A 450 -11.88 9.95 -3.76
C PHE A 450 -11.95 8.50 -4.25
N ASP A 451 -11.68 7.57 -3.34
CA ASP A 451 -11.85 6.13 -3.55
C ASP A 451 -12.97 5.61 -2.63
N GLU A 452 -13.98 4.95 -3.21
CA GLU A 452 -15.10 4.39 -2.43
C GLU A 452 -14.59 3.22 -1.58
N VAL A 453 -14.97 3.22 -0.30
CA VAL A 453 -14.72 2.12 0.61
C VAL A 453 -15.92 1.17 0.55
N PRO A 454 -15.75 -0.07 0.07
CA PRO A 454 -16.84 -1.03 0.03
C PRO A 454 -17.38 -1.30 1.44
N THR A 455 -18.68 -1.08 1.63
CA THR A 455 -19.35 -1.30 2.92
C THR A 455 -20.08 -2.66 2.99
N GLY A 456 -20.00 -3.47 1.93
CA GLY A 456 -20.57 -4.83 1.86
C GLY A 456 -19.64 -5.90 2.46
N GLY A 457 -20.12 -6.61 3.48
CA GLY A 457 -19.70 -7.98 3.86
C GLY A 457 -18.21 -8.24 4.12
N VAL A 458 -17.77 -8.02 5.37
CA VAL A 458 -16.61 -8.67 6.04
C VAL A 458 -15.36 -8.91 5.17
N GLY A 459 -14.59 -7.83 5.00
CA GLY A 459 -13.17 -7.85 5.32
C GLY A 459 -12.21 -8.11 4.15
N LEU A 460 -11.61 -7.04 3.65
CA LEU A 460 -10.15 -6.88 3.69
C LEU A 460 -9.93 -5.50 4.32
N VAL A 461 -9.31 -5.48 5.50
CA VAL A 461 -8.65 -4.31 6.09
C VAL A 461 -7.17 -4.56 5.98
#